data_AF-A0A9D7P1T9-F1
#
_entry.id   AF-A0A9D7P1T9-F1
#
_cell.length_a   1.000
_cell.length_b   1.000
_cell.length_c   1.000
_cell.angle_alpha   90.00
_cell.angle_beta   90.00
_cell.angle_gamma   90.00
#
_symmetry.space_group_name_H-M   'P 1'
#
loop_
_entity.id
_entity.type
_entity.pdbx_description
1 polymer ?
#
loop_
_entity_poly.entity_id
_entity_poly.type
_entity_poly.pdbx_seq_one_letter_code
_entity_poly.pdbx_strand_id
1 'polypeptide(L)'
;MKQLLCSAIALVALGNIPVALAQRDTISIVGSSTVYPFSTVVAERFGKSGSFNTPKVESTGTGGGIKLFCAGVGVQYPDVVNASRRMKQGELDDCRKNGVGEVVEVTIGYDGIVVANSIEAPIYDLTPKDLWLALAKAVPNPDGSETLVANPYKTWQQVNSALPATAIEVLGPPPTSGTRDAFAELAMEGGCKAFPWIKAIKDQDEKKFKAICHAVREDGAYIEAGENDNLIVQKLGANARALGIFGYSFMEENADKVQGSRIAGVEPSYESIADGSYPVSRPLFFYVKKAHVGVIPGIREFVDEFVSVRAMGEDGYLADRGLIALPPELYRSAVNDAKSMKLFSL
;
A
#
# COMPACT_ATOMS: atom_id res chain seq x y z
N MET A 1 68.05 37.94 -44.13
CA MET A 1 68.54 36.77 -43.40
C MET A 1 67.54 36.42 -42.30
N LYS A 2 66.91 35.23 -42.38
CA LYS A 2 66.43 34.33 -41.29
C LYS A 2 65.52 34.96 -40.20
N GLN A 3 64.30 34.49 -39.91
CA GLN A 3 63.82 33.10 -39.76
C GLN A 3 62.28 33.01 -39.93
N LEU A 4 61.85 31.85 -40.44
CA LEU A 4 60.46 31.41 -40.54
C LEU A 4 59.81 31.18 -39.16
N LEU A 5 58.52 31.49 -39.04
CA LEU A 5 57.61 30.76 -38.15
C LEU A 5 56.44 30.21 -38.99
N CYS A 6 56.46 28.89 -39.20
CA CYS A 6 55.32 28.13 -39.70
C CYS A 6 54.37 27.83 -38.52
N SER A 7 53.18 28.40 -38.52
CA SER A 7 52.09 27.97 -37.64
C SER A 7 51.20 27.00 -38.42
N ALA A 8 51.38 25.70 -38.18
CA ALA A 8 50.44 24.67 -38.61
C ALA A 8 49.24 24.67 -37.64
N ILE A 9 48.08 25.10 -38.12
CA ILE A 9 46.82 24.95 -37.39
C ILE A 9 46.36 23.50 -37.58
N ALA A 10 46.55 22.67 -36.56
CA ALA A 10 45.95 21.35 -36.49
C ALA A 10 44.46 21.51 -36.15
N LEU A 11 43.61 21.28 -37.14
CA LEU A 11 42.15 21.22 -36.96
C LEU A 11 41.83 19.88 -36.24
N VAL A 12 41.70 19.90 -34.92
CA VAL A 12 41.19 18.75 -34.16
C VAL A 12 39.67 18.71 -34.37
N ALA A 13 39.22 17.83 -35.27
CA ALA A 13 37.81 17.48 -35.37
C ALA A 13 37.40 16.76 -34.08
N LEU A 14 36.79 17.49 -33.16
CA LEU A 14 36.04 16.93 -32.03
C LEU A 14 34.83 16.20 -32.61
N GLY A 15 35.02 14.91 -32.92
CA GLY A 15 33.92 14.01 -33.21
C GLY A 15 33.00 13.94 -31.99
N ASN A 16 31.74 14.34 -32.17
CA ASN A 16 30.67 14.03 -31.24
C ASN A 16 30.57 12.51 -31.14
N ILE A 17 31.16 11.91 -30.10
CA ILE A 17 30.85 10.54 -29.73
C ILE A 17 29.48 10.61 -29.05
N PRO A 18 28.40 10.09 -29.65
CA PRO A 18 27.16 9.91 -28.90
C PRO A 18 27.47 8.98 -27.73
N VAL A 19 27.42 9.51 -26.52
CA VAL A 19 27.34 8.68 -25.31
C VAL A 19 26.03 7.93 -25.46
N ALA A 20 26.11 6.67 -25.87
CA ALA A 20 24.98 5.75 -25.77
C ALA A 20 24.60 5.73 -24.29
N LEU A 21 23.48 6.36 -23.94
CA LEU A 21 22.88 6.18 -22.62
C LEU A 21 22.64 4.67 -22.50
N ALA A 22 23.39 4.02 -21.61
CA ALA A 22 23.25 2.60 -21.37
C ALA A 22 21.78 2.30 -21.10
N GLN A 23 21.14 1.55 -21.99
CA GLN A 23 19.76 1.15 -21.86
C GLN A 23 19.67 0.26 -20.62
N ARG A 24 18.93 0.71 -19.60
CA ARG A 24 18.67 -0.12 -18.42
C ARG A 24 17.90 -1.35 -18.88
N ASP A 25 18.39 -2.53 -18.52
CA ASP A 25 17.88 -3.84 -18.92
C ASP A 25 16.94 -4.46 -17.87
N THR A 26 16.57 -3.69 -16.85
CA THR A 26 15.77 -4.12 -15.71
C THR A 26 14.69 -3.08 -15.43
N ILE A 27 13.46 -3.54 -15.17
CA ILE A 27 12.35 -2.66 -14.79
C ILE A 27 12.57 -2.15 -13.36
N SER A 28 12.33 -0.86 -13.12
CA SER A 28 12.37 -0.25 -11.79
C SER A 28 10.96 0.11 -11.32
N ILE A 29 10.59 -0.41 -10.15
CA ILE A 29 9.26 -0.29 -9.55
C ILE A 29 9.42 0.32 -8.16
N VAL A 30 8.69 1.40 -7.87
CA VAL A 30 8.67 2.05 -6.55
C VAL A 30 7.24 2.14 -6.01
N GLY A 31 7.05 2.47 -4.73
CA GLY A 31 5.77 2.98 -4.23
C GLY A 31 5.24 2.28 -2.98
N SER A 32 3.94 1.99 -2.97
CA SER A 32 3.20 1.50 -1.79
C SER A 32 3.84 0.26 -1.13
N SER A 33 3.98 0.29 0.20
CA SER A 33 4.41 -0.86 1.01
C SER A 33 3.37 -1.99 1.03
N THR A 34 2.09 -1.66 0.90
CA THR A 34 1.01 -2.66 0.81
C THR A 34 1.02 -3.40 -0.52
N VAL A 35 1.33 -2.71 -1.62
CA VAL A 35 1.41 -3.35 -2.95
C VAL A 35 2.76 -4.03 -3.19
N TYR A 36 3.80 -3.62 -2.45
CA TYR A 36 5.15 -4.18 -2.51
C TYR A 36 5.20 -5.73 -2.52
N PRO A 37 4.56 -6.47 -1.59
CA PRO A 37 4.62 -7.93 -1.60
C PRO A 37 4.00 -8.54 -2.87
N PHE A 38 2.92 -7.96 -3.40
CA PHE A 38 2.30 -8.44 -4.65
C PHE A 38 3.22 -8.21 -5.84
N SER A 39 3.72 -6.99 -6.01
CA SER A 39 4.62 -6.64 -7.13
C SER A 39 5.94 -7.41 -7.08
N THR A 40 6.46 -7.72 -5.89
CA THR A 40 7.66 -8.57 -5.73
C THR A 40 7.43 -9.98 -6.23
N VAL A 41 6.29 -10.61 -5.92
CA VAL A 41 5.99 -11.97 -6.40
C VAL A 41 5.81 -12.01 -7.92
N VAL A 42 5.14 -11.00 -8.49
CA VAL A 42 5.01 -10.85 -9.94
C VAL A 42 6.40 -10.69 -10.57
N ALA A 43 7.24 -9.82 -10.01
CA ALA A 43 8.60 -9.58 -10.49
C ALA A 43 9.45 -10.86 -10.48
N GLU A 44 9.43 -11.61 -9.39
CA GLU A 44 10.16 -12.88 -9.26
C GLU A 44 9.69 -13.93 -10.27
N ARG A 45 8.36 -14.09 -10.44
CA ARG A 45 7.80 -15.06 -11.41
C ARG A 45 8.08 -14.65 -12.85
N PHE A 46 8.00 -13.35 -13.13
CA PHE A 46 8.37 -12.77 -14.42
C PHE A 46 9.83 -13.04 -14.76
N GLY A 47 10.77 -12.77 -13.84
CA GLY A 47 12.19 -13.04 -14.04
C GLY A 47 12.52 -14.53 -14.18
N LYS A 48 11.82 -15.40 -13.46
CA LYS A 48 11.96 -16.87 -13.56
C LYS A 48 11.55 -17.44 -14.92
N SER A 49 10.76 -16.72 -15.73
CA SER A 49 10.42 -17.15 -17.09
C SER A 49 11.64 -17.24 -18.03
N GLY A 50 12.72 -16.53 -17.69
CA GLY A 50 14.00 -16.56 -18.41
C GLY A 50 14.11 -15.60 -19.59
N SER A 51 13.05 -14.87 -19.95
CA SER A 51 13.08 -13.93 -21.09
C SER A 51 13.56 -12.51 -20.73
N PHE A 52 13.47 -12.12 -19.46
CA PHE A 52 13.80 -10.78 -18.98
C PHE A 52 14.44 -10.83 -17.58
N ASN A 53 15.19 -9.79 -17.22
CA ASN A 53 15.71 -9.64 -15.87
C ASN A 53 14.57 -9.44 -14.86
N THR A 54 14.80 -9.88 -13.62
CA THR A 54 13.86 -9.68 -12.51
C THR A 54 13.73 -8.18 -12.18
N PRO A 55 12.53 -7.59 -12.22
CA PRO A 55 12.31 -6.20 -11.84
C PRO A 55 12.81 -5.88 -10.44
N LYS A 56 13.35 -4.67 -10.25
CA LYS A 56 13.72 -4.15 -8.93
C LYS A 56 12.52 -3.45 -8.32
N VAL A 57 12.05 -3.95 -7.19
CA VAL A 57 10.90 -3.41 -6.47
C VAL A 57 11.38 -2.76 -5.17
N GLU A 58 11.01 -1.50 -4.93
CA GLU A 58 11.38 -0.74 -3.74
C GLU A 58 10.12 -0.14 -3.08
N SER A 59 10.00 -0.32 -1.77
CA SER A 59 8.94 0.33 -0.98
C SER A 59 9.35 1.75 -0.62
N THR A 60 8.59 2.75 -1.10
CA THR A 60 8.84 4.19 -0.87
C THR A 60 7.59 4.94 -0.41
N GLY A 61 6.50 4.21 -0.17
CA GLY A 61 5.17 4.76 0.09
C GLY A 61 4.50 5.33 -1.16
N THR A 62 3.17 5.31 -1.24
CA THR A 62 2.43 5.74 -2.45
C THR A 62 2.80 7.17 -2.90
N GLY A 63 2.77 8.15 -1.98
CA GLY A 63 3.10 9.54 -2.34
C GLY A 63 4.58 9.74 -2.70
N GLY A 64 5.49 9.09 -1.97
CA GLY A 64 6.94 9.15 -2.25
C GLY A 64 7.28 8.50 -3.60
N GLY A 65 6.71 7.33 -3.86
CA GLY A 65 6.86 6.63 -5.13
C GLY A 65 6.30 7.40 -6.31
N ILE A 66 5.11 8.01 -6.17
CA ILE A 66 4.53 8.83 -7.25
C ILE A 66 5.44 10.03 -7.54
N LYS A 67 6.00 10.69 -6.51
CA LYS A 67 6.97 11.78 -6.70
C LYS A 67 8.22 11.33 -7.46
N LEU A 68 8.77 10.16 -7.14
CA LEU A 68 9.93 9.59 -7.84
C LEU A 68 9.59 9.22 -9.29
N PHE A 69 8.44 8.59 -9.50
CA PHE A 69 7.92 8.21 -10.82
C PHE A 69 7.70 9.44 -11.71
N CYS A 70 7.08 10.49 -11.17
CA CYS A 70 6.79 11.74 -11.86
C CYS A 70 8.02 12.67 -12.02
N ALA A 71 9.20 12.31 -11.51
CA ALA A 71 10.37 13.18 -11.55
C ALA A 71 10.95 13.38 -12.98
N GLY A 72 10.58 12.53 -13.93
CA GLY A 72 10.93 12.71 -15.34
C GLY A 72 10.88 11.43 -16.18
N VAL A 73 11.30 11.57 -17.43
CA VAL A 73 11.49 10.47 -18.39
C VAL A 73 12.99 10.21 -18.57
N GLY A 74 13.37 8.93 -18.64
CA GLY A 74 14.78 8.50 -18.72
C GLY A 74 15.07 7.27 -17.87
N VAL A 75 16.21 6.61 -18.12
CA VAL A 75 16.61 5.34 -17.49
C VAL A 75 16.93 5.47 -15.99
N GLN A 76 17.12 6.69 -15.49
CA GLN A 76 17.34 6.99 -14.08
C GLN A 76 16.06 7.05 -13.26
N TYR A 77 14.89 7.15 -13.91
CA TYR A 77 13.60 7.25 -13.23
C TYR A 77 12.90 5.88 -13.16
N PRO A 78 12.00 5.67 -12.18
CA PRO A 78 11.18 4.46 -12.12
C PRO A 78 10.24 4.35 -13.33
N ASP A 79 9.96 3.11 -13.74
CA ASP A 79 9.06 2.78 -14.86
C ASP A 79 7.62 2.57 -14.39
N VAL A 80 7.49 2.02 -13.19
CA VAL A 80 6.22 1.65 -12.57
C VAL A 80 6.15 2.22 -11.17
N VAL A 81 4.98 2.72 -10.78
CA VAL A 81 4.70 3.05 -9.39
C VAL A 81 3.51 2.26 -8.87
N ASN A 82 3.72 1.51 -7.80
CA ASN A 82 2.68 0.85 -7.04
C ASN A 82 1.96 1.85 -6.13
N ALA A 83 0.66 1.75 -6.01
CA ALA A 83 -0.13 2.70 -5.25
C ALA A 83 -1.29 2.02 -4.53
N SER A 84 -1.46 2.38 -3.26
CA SER A 84 -2.58 1.91 -2.43
C SER A 84 -3.68 2.97 -2.26
N ARG A 85 -3.72 3.91 -3.19
CA ARG A 85 -4.79 4.86 -3.45
C ARG A 85 -4.61 5.36 -4.88
N ARG A 86 -5.68 5.87 -5.47
CA ARG A 86 -5.58 6.51 -6.78
C ARG A 86 -4.61 7.70 -6.74
N MET A 87 -3.89 7.93 -7.83
CA MET A 87 -3.09 9.13 -8.05
C MET A 87 -3.99 10.37 -8.01
N LYS A 88 -3.54 11.44 -7.34
CA LYS A 88 -4.30 12.69 -7.21
C LYS A 88 -4.07 13.60 -8.42
N GLN A 89 -4.98 14.54 -8.67
CA GLN A 89 -4.84 15.51 -9.76
C GLN A 89 -3.52 16.30 -9.69
N GLY A 90 -3.19 16.84 -8.51
CA GLY A 90 -1.93 17.57 -8.33
C GLY A 90 -0.68 16.72 -8.61
N GLU A 91 -0.72 15.42 -8.32
CA GLU A 91 0.38 14.50 -8.62
C GLU A 91 0.49 14.23 -10.13
N LEU A 92 -0.64 14.05 -10.81
CA LEU A 92 -0.68 13.89 -12.26
C LEU A 92 -0.21 15.17 -12.97
N ASP A 93 -0.56 16.35 -12.45
CA ASP A 93 -0.10 17.63 -12.98
C ASP A 93 1.42 17.79 -12.82
N ASP A 94 2.00 17.35 -11.70
CA ASP A 94 3.44 17.34 -11.51
C ASP A 94 4.14 16.34 -12.45
N CYS A 95 3.54 15.17 -12.68
CA CYS A 95 3.96 14.24 -13.74
C CYS A 95 4.02 14.94 -15.10
N ARG A 96 2.95 15.63 -15.52
CA ARG A 96 2.87 16.35 -16.81
C ARG A 96 3.90 17.46 -16.92
N LYS A 97 4.11 18.26 -15.86
CA LYS A 97 5.13 19.32 -15.83
C LYS A 97 6.54 18.77 -16.09
N ASN A 98 6.81 17.56 -15.62
CA ASN A 98 8.12 16.90 -15.77
C ASN A 98 8.20 16.00 -17.02
N GLY A 99 7.26 16.12 -17.96
CA GLY A 99 7.24 15.36 -19.22
C GLY A 99 6.70 13.93 -19.09
N VAL A 100 6.21 13.53 -17.93
CA VAL A 100 5.51 12.25 -17.68
C VAL A 100 4.01 12.45 -17.96
N GLY A 101 3.67 12.77 -19.21
CA GLY A 101 2.30 13.11 -19.59
C GLY A 101 1.39 11.90 -19.86
N GLU A 102 1.97 10.80 -20.34
CA GLU A 102 1.26 9.56 -20.65
C GLU A 102 1.52 8.51 -19.56
N VAL A 103 0.55 8.35 -18.68
CA VAL A 103 0.55 7.36 -17.59
C VAL A 103 -0.55 6.34 -17.89
N VAL A 104 -0.28 5.06 -17.66
CA VAL A 104 -1.30 3.99 -17.70
C VAL A 104 -1.66 3.65 -16.27
N GLU A 105 -2.96 3.54 -15.96
CA GLU A 105 -3.46 3.10 -14.65
C GLU A 105 -3.99 1.67 -14.78
N VAL A 106 -3.62 0.81 -13.82
CA VAL A 106 -4.19 -0.53 -13.70
C VAL A 106 -4.62 -0.74 -12.27
N THR A 107 -5.91 -0.95 -12.06
CA THR A 107 -6.44 -1.44 -10.78
C THR A 107 -6.11 -2.92 -10.65
N ILE A 108 -5.53 -3.33 -9.52
CA ILE A 108 -5.12 -4.73 -9.32
C ILE A 108 -6.07 -5.54 -8.45
N GLY A 109 -6.89 -4.88 -7.65
CA GLY A 109 -7.73 -5.54 -6.66
C GLY A 109 -7.95 -4.64 -5.47
N TYR A 110 -8.33 -5.26 -4.36
CA TYR A 110 -8.57 -4.57 -3.11
C TYR A 110 -7.66 -5.13 -2.01
N ASP A 111 -7.41 -4.26 -1.05
CA ASP A 111 -6.85 -4.59 0.25
C ASP A 111 -7.95 -4.34 1.28
N GLY A 112 -8.11 -5.28 2.21
CA GLY A 112 -9.14 -5.22 3.24
C GLY A 112 -8.58 -5.77 4.54
N ILE A 113 -8.57 -4.95 5.59
CA ILE A 113 -8.06 -5.31 6.91
C ILE A 113 -9.24 -5.51 7.85
N VAL A 114 -9.30 -6.69 8.46
CA VAL A 114 -10.34 -7.03 9.41
C VAL A 114 -9.85 -6.87 10.84
N VAL A 115 -10.77 -6.52 11.72
CA VAL A 115 -10.62 -6.73 13.16
C VAL A 115 -11.51 -7.93 13.48
N ALA A 116 -10.93 -9.09 13.72
CA ALA A 116 -11.66 -10.34 13.86
C ALA A 116 -11.58 -10.90 15.28
N ASN A 117 -12.51 -11.78 15.62
CA ASN A 117 -12.54 -12.53 16.88
C ASN A 117 -13.04 -13.96 16.66
N SER A 118 -12.94 -14.81 17.67
CA SER A 118 -13.52 -16.16 17.63
C SER A 118 -15.01 -16.11 17.33
N ILE A 119 -15.51 -17.09 16.57
CA ILE A 119 -16.97 -17.30 16.38
C ILE A 119 -17.71 -17.59 17.68
N GLU A 120 -16.99 -18.01 18.74
CA GLU A 120 -17.55 -18.27 20.07
C GLU A 120 -17.75 -16.99 20.90
N ALA A 121 -17.30 -15.84 20.40
CA ALA A 121 -17.42 -14.54 21.06
C ALA A 121 -18.49 -13.65 20.40
N PRO A 122 -19.02 -12.64 21.10
CA PRO A 122 -19.89 -11.65 20.47
C PRO A 122 -19.17 -10.84 19.38
N ILE A 123 -19.90 -10.47 18.33
CA ILE A 123 -19.41 -9.54 17.31
C ILE A 123 -19.30 -8.14 17.92
N TYR A 124 -18.15 -7.48 17.73
CA TYR A 124 -17.98 -6.09 18.11
C TYR A 124 -18.48 -5.15 16.99
N ASP A 125 -18.93 -3.97 17.40
CA ASP A 125 -19.18 -2.84 16.50
C ASP A 125 -18.27 -1.69 16.93
N LEU A 126 -17.18 -1.51 16.18
CA LEU A 126 -16.11 -0.58 16.52
C LEU A 126 -16.10 0.57 15.54
N THR A 127 -15.65 1.74 15.95
CA THR A 127 -15.32 2.82 15.03
C THR A 127 -13.80 2.92 14.85
N PRO A 128 -13.30 3.55 13.77
CA PRO A 128 -11.88 3.89 13.67
C PRO A 128 -11.37 4.67 14.90
N LYS A 129 -12.22 5.53 15.48
CA LYS A 129 -11.91 6.26 16.71
C LYS A 129 -11.71 5.31 17.90
N ASP A 130 -12.57 4.31 18.05
CA ASP A 130 -12.43 3.30 19.12
C ASP A 130 -11.14 2.50 18.96
N LEU A 131 -10.84 2.06 17.74
CA LEU A 131 -9.59 1.35 17.44
C LEU A 131 -8.36 2.19 17.76
N TRP A 132 -8.35 3.46 17.36
CA TRP A 132 -7.23 4.34 17.62
C TRP A 132 -7.07 4.64 19.11
N LEU A 133 -8.15 4.94 19.83
CA LEU A 133 -8.09 5.15 21.28
C LEU A 133 -7.67 3.89 22.03
N ALA A 134 -8.05 2.70 21.56
CA ALA A 134 -7.64 1.44 22.18
C ALA A 134 -6.15 1.13 21.95
N LEU A 135 -5.63 1.40 20.75
CA LEU A 135 -4.34 0.86 20.29
C LEU A 135 -3.22 1.87 20.14
N ALA A 136 -3.50 3.17 20.07
CA ALA A 136 -2.45 4.17 19.92
C ALA A 136 -1.53 4.22 21.14
N LYS A 137 -0.24 4.48 20.93
CA LYS A 137 0.76 4.66 21.99
C LYS A 137 0.41 5.82 22.92
N ALA A 138 -0.05 6.92 22.32
CA ALA A 138 -0.48 8.12 23.02
C ALA A 138 -1.81 8.61 22.44
N VAL A 139 -2.69 9.08 23.32
CA VAL A 139 -4.06 9.51 23.00
C VAL A 139 -4.32 10.88 23.62
N PRO A 140 -5.37 11.62 23.19
CA PRO A 140 -5.76 12.87 23.79
C PRO A 140 -6.00 12.69 25.29
N ASN A 141 -5.55 13.66 26.06
CA ASN A 141 -5.72 13.64 27.50
C ASN A 141 -7.22 13.58 27.87
N PRO A 142 -7.66 12.58 28.66
CA PRO A 142 -9.05 12.48 29.09
C PRO A 142 -9.57 13.69 29.87
N ASP A 143 -8.69 14.57 30.37
CA ASP A 143 -9.07 15.84 31.00
C ASP A 143 -9.61 16.90 30.01
N GLY A 144 -9.54 16.63 28.71
CA GLY A 144 -10.02 17.51 27.63
C GLY A 144 -8.99 18.52 27.13
N SER A 145 -7.77 18.55 27.67
CA SER A 145 -6.69 19.36 27.12
C SER A 145 -6.21 18.83 25.76
N GLU A 146 -5.76 19.73 24.89
CA GLU A 146 -5.16 19.39 23.59
C GLU A 146 -3.71 18.90 23.76
N THR A 147 -3.52 17.93 24.65
CA THR A 147 -2.24 17.27 24.92
C THR A 147 -2.36 15.77 24.71
N LEU A 148 -1.23 15.11 24.42
CA LEU A 148 -1.16 13.66 24.35
C LEU A 148 -0.64 13.09 25.67
N VAL A 149 -1.24 12.01 26.13
CA VAL A 149 -0.78 11.20 27.27
C VAL A 149 -0.56 9.76 26.83
N ALA A 150 0.27 9.02 27.58
CA ALA A 150 0.37 7.57 27.39
C ALA A 150 -1.02 6.94 27.52
N ASN A 151 -1.33 5.97 26.66
CA ASN A 151 -2.67 5.40 26.57
C ASN A 151 -3.17 4.83 27.92
N PRO A 152 -4.19 5.44 28.56
CA PRO A 152 -4.64 5.02 29.88
C PRO A 152 -5.67 3.89 29.81
N TYR A 153 -6.26 3.63 28.64
CA TYR A 153 -7.37 2.70 28.51
C TYR A 153 -6.89 1.25 28.63
N LYS A 154 -7.53 0.48 29.49
CA LYS A 154 -7.23 -0.94 29.75
C LYS A 154 -8.37 -1.87 29.35
N THR A 155 -9.60 -1.35 29.23
CA THR A 155 -10.79 -2.11 28.82
C THR A 155 -11.52 -1.41 27.68
N TRP A 156 -12.25 -2.16 26.87
CA TRP A 156 -13.02 -1.60 25.76
C TRP A 156 -14.11 -0.63 26.21
N GLN A 157 -14.77 -0.90 27.34
CA GLN A 157 -15.77 0.02 27.93
C GLN A 157 -15.19 1.40 28.28
N GLN A 158 -13.90 1.48 28.66
CA GLN A 158 -13.26 2.78 28.93
C GLN A 158 -13.00 3.60 27.65
N VAL A 159 -12.87 2.93 26.51
CA VAL A 159 -12.75 3.56 25.19
C VAL A 159 -14.11 4.07 24.71
N ASN A 160 -15.13 3.22 24.84
CA ASN A 160 -16.50 3.51 24.45
C ASN A 160 -17.46 2.73 25.35
N SER A 161 -18.36 3.42 26.04
CA SER A 161 -19.24 2.83 27.07
C SER A 161 -20.23 1.79 26.53
N ALA A 162 -20.46 1.75 25.21
CA ALA A 162 -21.27 0.73 24.54
C ALA A 162 -20.52 -0.61 24.33
N LEU A 163 -19.19 -0.61 24.50
CA LEU A 163 -18.35 -1.81 24.34
C LEU A 163 -18.24 -2.59 25.67
N PRO A 164 -17.91 -3.90 25.62
CA PRO A 164 -17.84 -4.72 26.83
C PRO A 164 -16.73 -4.29 27.79
N ALA A 165 -16.91 -4.58 29.08
CA ALA A 165 -15.90 -4.36 30.14
C ALA A 165 -14.78 -5.42 30.13
N THR A 166 -14.34 -5.82 28.94
CA THR A 166 -13.26 -6.78 28.71
C THR A 166 -11.93 -6.04 28.55
N ALA A 167 -10.84 -6.63 29.04
CA ALA A 167 -9.50 -6.11 28.80
C ALA A 167 -9.22 -5.95 27.31
N ILE A 168 -8.48 -4.90 26.93
CA ILE A 168 -8.02 -4.72 25.55
C ILE A 168 -6.87 -5.69 25.33
N GLU A 169 -7.11 -6.68 24.48
CA GLU A 169 -6.11 -7.64 24.02
C GLU A 169 -6.29 -7.81 22.51
N VAL A 170 -5.35 -7.27 21.74
CA VAL A 170 -5.39 -7.29 20.28
C VAL A 170 -4.12 -7.91 19.74
N LEU A 171 -4.28 -9.03 19.04
CA LEU A 171 -3.22 -9.69 18.31
C LEU A 171 -3.04 -8.99 16.96
N GLY A 172 -1.82 -8.71 16.56
CA GLY A 172 -1.59 -8.07 15.28
C GLY A 172 -0.21 -8.31 14.70
N PRO A 173 0.00 -7.93 13.44
CA PRO A 173 1.27 -8.11 12.76
C PRO A 173 2.39 -7.20 13.31
N PRO A 174 3.68 -7.54 13.07
CA PRO A 174 4.82 -6.75 13.51
C PRO A 174 5.00 -5.45 12.69
N PRO A 175 5.90 -4.52 13.10
CA PRO A 175 6.17 -3.25 12.40
C PRO A 175 6.65 -3.40 10.94
N THR A 176 7.10 -4.59 10.56
CA THR A 176 7.62 -4.91 9.22
C THR A 176 6.54 -5.39 8.25
N SER A 177 5.30 -5.56 8.71
CA SER A 177 4.19 -6.11 7.92
C SER A 177 3.41 -5.04 7.17
N GLY A 178 3.11 -5.30 5.88
CA GLY A 178 2.23 -4.46 5.06
C GLY A 178 0.78 -4.40 5.57
N THR A 179 0.30 -5.44 6.27
CA THR A 179 -1.01 -5.47 6.93
C THR A 179 -1.05 -4.44 8.07
N ARG A 180 0.04 -4.28 8.83
CA ARG A 180 0.15 -3.25 9.88
C ARG A 180 0.14 -1.85 9.29
N ASP A 181 0.87 -1.64 8.20
CA ASP A 181 0.87 -0.36 7.47
C ASP A 181 -0.53 0.00 6.98
N ALA A 182 -1.24 -0.94 6.36
CA ALA A 182 -2.61 -0.74 5.89
C ALA A 182 -3.57 -0.43 7.05
N PHE A 183 -3.47 -1.16 8.18
CA PHE A 183 -4.24 -0.88 9.38
C PHE A 183 -3.96 0.53 9.95
N ALA A 184 -2.68 0.94 9.97
CA ALA A 184 -2.27 2.25 10.43
C ALA A 184 -2.85 3.38 9.56
N GLU A 185 -2.84 3.20 8.24
CA GLU A 185 -3.35 4.18 7.27
C GLU A 185 -4.89 4.25 7.22
N LEU A 186 -5.57 3.12 7.33
CA LEU A 186 -7.02 3.04 7.13
C LEU A 186 -7.81 3.17 8.43
N ALA A 187 -7.42 2.45 9.48
CA ALA A 187 -8.10 2.47 10.77
C ALA A 187 -7.52 3.53 11.70
N MET A 188 -6.23 3.43 12.03
CA MET A 188 -5.61 4.28 13.05
C MET A 188 -5.61 5.76 12.65
N GLU A 189 -5.17 6.09 11.43
CA GLU A 189 -5.24 7.47 10.92
C GLU A 189 -6.69 7.97 10.80
N GLY A 190 -7.64 7.10 10.42
CA GLY A 190 -9.07 7.42 10.39
C GLY A 190 -9.60 7.84 11.76
N GLY A 191 -9.27 7.07 12.81
CA GLY A 191 -9.64 7.39 14.19
C GLY A 191 -8.96 8.62 14.75
N CYS A 192 -7.66 8.75 14.49
CA CYS A 192 -6.85 9.90 14.89
C CYS A 192 -7.41 11.22 14.35
N LYS A 193 -7.91 11.22 13.10
CA LYS A 193 -8.53 12.40 12.46
C LYS A 193 -9.88 12.81 13.06
N ALA A 194 -10.47 12.01 13.94
CA ALA A 194 -11.67 12.40 14.67
C ALA A 194 -11.41 13.56 15.65
N PHE A 195 -10.14 13.87 15.95
CA PHE A 195 -9.73 14.98 16.81
C PHE A 195 -9.23 16.16 15.96
N PRO A 196 -9.95 17.31 15.93
CA PRO A 196 -9.65 18.42 15.03
C PRO A 196 -8.23 18.98 15.16
N TRP A 197 -7.73 19.13 16.39
CA TRP A 197 -6.38 19.66 16.64
C TRP A 197 -5.28 18.70 16.15
N ILE A 198 -5.49 17.39 16.25
CA ILE A 198 -4.55 16.40 15.68
C ILE A 198 -4.63 16.42 14.17
N LYS A 199 -5.84 16.46 13.59
CA LYS A 199 -6.03 16.56 12.15
C LYS A 199 -5.31 17.78 11.55
N ALA A 200 -5.32 18.92 12.25
CA ALA A 200 -4.61 20.14 11.83
C ALA A 200 -3.08 19.98 11.77
N ILE A 201 -2.50 19.03 12.51
CA ILE A 201 -1.05 18.74 12.45
C ILE A 201 -0.68 18.20 11.06
N LYS A 202 -1.58 17.46 10.39
CA LYS A 202 -1.29 16.82 9.09
C LYS A 202 -0.81 17.83 8.04
N ASP A 203 -1.45 18.99 7.99
CA ASP A 203 -1.16 20.04 7.00
C ASP A 203 0.13 20.81 7.34
N GLN A 204 0.55 20.80 8.61
CA GLN A 204 1.75 21.49 9.09
C GLN A 204 2.99 20.60 9.07
N ASP A 205 2.82 19.34 9.48
CA ASP A 205 3.88 18.35 9.60
C ASP A 205 3.30 16.92 9.48
N GLU A 206 3.24 16.41 8.24
CA GLU A 206 2.76 15.07 7.95
C GLU A 206 3.56 13.98 8.68
N LYS A 207 4.87 14.19 8.88
CA LYS A 207 5.72 13.21 9.58
C LYS A 207 5.33 13.12 11.05
N LYS A 208 5.14 14.26 11.71
CA LYS A 208 4.67 14.32 13.10
C LYS A 208 3.26 13.74 13.23
N PHE A 209 2.37 14.06 12.29
CA PHE A 209 1.02 13.49 12.26
C PHE A 209 1.06 11.96 12.18
N LYS A 210 1.85 11.37 11.27
CA LYS A 210 2.02 9.92 11.17
C LYS A 210 2.65 9.33 12.42
N ALA A 211 3.68 9.97 12.99
CA ALA A 211 4.31 9.52 14.23
C ALA A 211 3.33 9.46 15.42
N ILE A 212 2.31 10.32 15.44
CA ILE A 212 1.25 10.30 16.45
C ILE A 212 0.21 9.22 16.09
N CYS A 213 -0.33 9.28 14.88
CA CYS A 213 -1.50 8.48 14.51
C CYS A 213 -1.17 7.01 14.28
N HIS A 214 0.05 6.67 13.83
CA HIS A 214 0.45 5.30 13.48
C HIS A 214 1.21 4.60 14.60
N ALA A 215 1.61 5.30 15.66
CA ALA A 215 2.31 4.68 16.78
C ALA A 215 1.35 3.81 17.61
N VAL A 216 1.66 2.52 17.69
CA VAL A 216 0.91 1.52 18.46
C VAL A 216 1.53 1.38 19.85
N ARG A 217 0.69 1.15 20.87
CA ARG A 217 1.12 0.91 22.26
C ARG A 217 1.87 -0.42 22.41
N GLU A 218 2.82 -0.45 23.34
CA GLU A 218 3.70 -1.61 23.62
C GLU A 218 3.53 -2.12 25.06
N ASP A 219 2.44 -1.73 25.74
CA ASP A 219 2.18 -2.05 27.15
C ASP A 219 1.37 -3.35 27.36
N GLY A 220 1.36 -4.23 26.36
CA GLY A 220 0.72 -5.55 26.39
C GLY A 220 -0.71 -5.61 25.87
N ALA A 221 -1.36 -4.48 25.57
CA ALA A 221 -2.70 -4.48 24.97
C ALA A 221 -2.68 -4.82 23.46
N TYR A 222 -1.60 -4.47 22.76
CA TYR A 222 -1.29 -4.93 21.41
C TYR A 222 -0.17 -5.96 21.49
N ILE A 223 -0.41 -7.16 20.95
CA ILE A 223 0.52 -8.29 21.02
C ILE A 223 0.91 -8.68 19.60
N GLU A 224 2.19 -8.54 19.29
CA GLU A 224 2.73 -8.90 17.99
C GLU A 224 2.72 -10.43 17.81
N ALA A 225 2.13 -10.90 16.71
CA ALA A 225 1.90 -12.32 16.45
C ALA A 225 2.79 -12.91 15.36
N GLY A 226 3.73 -12.12 14.80
CA GLY A 226 4.61 -12.51 13.70
C GLY A 226 4.04 -12.16 12.32
N GLU A 227 4.82 -12.39 11.26
CA GLU A 227 4.48 -12.03 9.86
C GLU A 227 3.39 -12.92 9.24
N ASN A 228 3.07 -14.06 9.85
CA ASN A 228 2.10 -14.99 9.32
C ASN A 228 0.73 -14.76 9.96
N ASP A 229 -0.19 -14.14 9.21
CA ASP A 229 -1.55 -13.82 9.65
C ASP A 229 -2.34 -15.06 10.12
N ASN A 230 -2.06 -16.26 9.58
CA ASN A 230 -2.68 -17.50 10.06
C ASN A 230 -2.37 -17.79 11.54
N LEU A 231 -1.23 -17.31 12.07
CA LEU A 231 -0.93 -17.45 13.51
C LEU A 231 -1.88 -16.61 14.36
N ILE A 232 -2.36 -15.47 13.86
CA ILE A 232 -3.37 -14.66 14.54
C ILE A 232 -4.69 -15.43 14.57
N VAL A 233 -5.14 -15.97 13.43
CA VAL A 233 -6.35 -16.78 13.32
C VAL A 233 -6.33 -17.95 14.31
N GLN A 234 -5.23 -18.71 14.36
CA GLN A 234 -5.07 -19.85 15.28
C GLN A 234 -5.17 -19.42 16.76
N LYS A 235 -4.53 -18.30 17.12
CA LYS A 235 -4.56 -17.78 18.49
C LYS A 235 -5.96 -17.29 18.88
N LEU A 236 -6.72 -16.71 17.96
CA LEU A 236 -8.10 -16.30 18.22
C LEU A 236 -9.01 -17.49 18.53
N GLY A 237 -8.83 -18.61 17.82
CA GLY A 237 -9.56 -19.85 18.13
C GLY A 237 -9.30 -20.38 19.54
N ALA A 238 -8.12 -20.10 20.11
CA ALA A 238 -7.76 -20.49 21.48
C ALA A 238 -8.05 -19.41 22.54
N ASN A 239 -8.31 -18.17 22.13
CA ASN A 239 -8.60 -17.04 23.02
C ASN A 239 -9.78 -16.22 22.51
N ALA A 240 -10.99 -16.63 22.89
CA ALA A 240 -12.22 -15.93 22.52
C ALA A 240 -12.34 -14.49 23.09
N ARG A 241 -11.44 -14.06 23.98
CA ARG A 241 -11.45 -12.69 24.53
C ARG A 241 -10.62 -11.69 23.74
N ALA A 242 -9.72 -12.16 22.86
CA ALA A 242 -8.87 -11.29 22.07
C ALA A 242 -9.55 -10.88 20.76
N LEU A 243 -9.14 -9.73 20.22
CA LEU A 243 -9.33 -9.39 18.81
C LEU A 243 -8.04 -9.65 18.04
N GLY A 244 -8.13 -9.80 16.72
CA GLY A 244 -7.00 -9.97 15.82
C GLY A 244 -7.09 -9.02 14.63
N ILE A 245 -5.96 -8.54 14.15
CA ILE A 245 -5.87 -7.70 12.95
C ILE A 245 -5.13 -8.45 11.86
N PHE A 246 -5.77 -8.69 10.73
CA PHE A 246 -5.19 -9.38 9.57
C PHE A 246 -5.98 -9.08 8.28
N GLY A 247 -5.49 -9.56 7.13
CA GLY A 247 -6.19 -9.42 5.85
C GLY A 247 -7.51 -10.20 5.78
N TYR A 248 -8.53 -9.64 5.13
CA TYR A 248 -9.87 -10.23 4.97
C TYR A 248 -9.84 -11.67 4.42
N SER A 249 -8.98 -11.97 3.44
CA SER A 249 -8.91 -13.31 2.84
C SER A 249 -8.64 -14.41 3.87
N PHE A 250 -7.79 -14.14 4.87
CA PHE A 250 -7.50 -15.11 5.93
C PHE A 250 -8.71 -15.35 6.85
N MET A 251 -9.58 -14.34 7.01
CA MET A 251 -10.85 -14.52 7.73
C MET A 251 -11.81 -15.37 6.92
N GLU A 252 -11.94 -15.08 5.63
CA GLU A 252 -12.82 -15.82 4.71
C GLU A 252 -12.42 -17.30 4.61
N GLU A 253 -11.13 -17.60 4.48
CA GLU A 253 -10.58 -18.96 4.48
C GLU A 253 -10.80 -19.71 5.80
N ASN A 254 -11.04 -19.00 6.91
CA ASN A 254 -11.18 -19.56 8.26
C ASN A 254 -12.52 -19.15 8.91
N ALA A 255 -13.57 -18.97 8.12
CA ALA A 255 -14.89 -18.57 8.58
C ALA A 255 -15.54 -19.59 9.55
N ASP A 256 -15.02 -20.81 9.61
CA ASP A 256 -15.40 -21.84 10.59
C ASP A 256 -14.82 -21.61 12.00
N LYS A 257 -13.89 -20.65 12.16
CA LYS A 257 -13.17 -20.39 13.41
C LYS A 257 -13.24 -18.94 13.86
N VAL A 258 -13.21 -18.00 12.92
CA VAL A 258 -13.17 -16.56 13.20
C VAL A 258 -14.28 -15.83 12.44
N GLN A 259 -14.68 -14.69 12.98
CA GLN A 259 -15.64 -13.76 12.39
C GLN A 259 -15.10 -12.34 12.47
N GLY A 260 -15.54 -11.48 11.54
CA GLY A 260 -15.17 -10.08 11.50
C GLY A 260 -16.04 -9.23 12.41
N SER A 261 -15.42 -8.30 13.13
CA SER A 261 -16.11 -7.20 13.80
C SER A 261 -16.60 -6.18 12.78
N ARG A 262 -17.72 -5.54 13.06
CA ARG A 262 -18.20 -4.41 12.24
C ARG A 262 -17.35 -3.19 12.50
N ILE A 263 -17.03 -2.44 11.44
CA ILE A 263 -16.38 -1.14 11.54
C ILE A 263 -17.36 -0.06 11.09
N ALA A 264 -17.73 0.84 12.00
CA ALA A 264 -18.75 1.87 11.81
C ALA A 264 -20.09 1.28 11.34
N GLY A 265 -20.51 0.16 11.92
CA GLY A 265 -21.75 -0.55 11.56
C GLY A 265 -21.67 -1.37 10.26
N VAL A 266 -20.54 -1.39 9.56
CA VAL A 266 -20.37 -2.15 8.31
C VAL A 266 -19.60 -3.44 8.57
N GLU A 267 -20.17 -4.56 8.14
CA GLU A 267 -19.54 -5.88 8.20
C GLU A 267 -18.47 -6.04 7.10
N PRO A 268 -17.31 -6.64 7.39
CA PRO A 268 -16.36 -6.98 6.35
C PRO A 268 -16.88 -8.13 5.49
N SER A 269 -17.17 -7.85 4.23
CA SER A 269 -17.50 -8.85 3.21
C SER A 269 -16.80 -8.48 1.90
N TYR A 270 -16.75 -9.43 0.97
CA TYR A 270 -16.28 -9.15 -0.39
C TYR A 270 -17.02 -7.95 -0.99
N GLU A 271 -18.34 -7.91 -0.88
CA GLU A 271 -19.19 -6.84 -1.43
C GLU A 271 -18.89 -5.49 -0.80
N SER A 272 -18.84 -5.41 0.54
CA SER A 272 -18.60 -4.15 1.24
C SER A 272 -17.18 -3.60 1.03
N ILE A 273 -16.22 -4.48 0.76
CA ILE A 273 -14.85 -4.11 0.38
C ILE A 273 -14.82 -3.63 -1.08
N ALA A 274 -15.44 -4.37 -1.99
CA ALA A 274 -15.40 -4.08 -3.42
C ALA A 274 -16.15 -2.79 -3.78
N ASP A 275 -17.25 -2.48 -3.09
CA ASP A 275 -18.01 -1.24 -3.25
C ASP A 275 -17.45 -0.05 -2.43
N GLY A 276 -16.49 -0.32 -1.54
CA GLY A 276 -15.79 0.67 -0.71
C GLY A 276 -16.59 1.16 0.49
N SER A 277 -17.70 0.52 0.84
CA SER A 277 -18.48 0.84 2.04
C SER A 277 -17.80 0.39 3.34
N TYR A 278 -16.96 -0.66 3.31
CA TYR A 278 -16.20 -1.11 4.46
C TYR A 278 -15.01 -0.17 4.73
N PRO A 279 -14.94 0.51 5.89
CA PRO A 279 -14.00 1.63 6.11
C PRO A 279 -12.52 1.27 6.12
N VAL A 280 -12.19 0.00 6.36
CA VAL A 280 -10.81 -0.47 6.47
C VAL A 280 -10.43 -1.28 5.22
N SER A 281 -10.81 -0.74 4.08
CA SER A 281 -10.46 -1.28 2.77
C SER A 281 -10.06 -0.19 1.79
N ARG A 282 -9.43 -0.59 0.68
CA ARG A 282 -9.06 0.30 -0.41
C ARG A 282 -8.81 -0.44 -1.72
N PRO A 283 -9.02 0.21 -2.86
CA PRO A 283 -8.49 -0.28 -4.12
C PRO A 283 -6.97 -0.11 -4.19
N LEU A 284 -6.33 -1.05 -4.86
CA LEU A 284 -4.90 -1.06 -5.14
C LEU A 284 -4.66 -0.86 -6.64
N PHE A 285 -3.54 -0.21 -6.97
CA PHE A 285 -3.17 0.15 -8.33
C PHE A 285 -1.67 -0.05 -8.57
N PHE A 286 -1.30 -0.16 -9.84
CA PHE A 286 -0.01 0.32 -10.29
C PHE A 286 -0.19 1.25 -11.49
N TYR A 287 0.81 2.09 -11.71
CA TYR A 287 0.88 3.00 -12.83
C TYR A 287 2.13 2.73 -13.66
N VAL A 288 2.01 2.77 -14.97
CA VAL A 288 3.13 2.56 -15.90
C VAL A 288 3.43 3.84 -16.66
N LYS A 289 4.71 4.19 -16.76
CA LYS A 289 5.16 5.30 -17.59
C LYS A 289 5.19 4.86 -19.04
N LYS A 290 4.25 5.34 -19.86
CA LYS A 290 4.13 4.90 -21.25
C LYS A 290 5.37 5.23 -22.08
N ALA A 291 6.03 6.35 -21.79
CA ALA A 291 7.28 6.75 -22.44
C ALA A 291 8.44 5.76 -22.24
N HIS A 292 8.36 4.85 -21.27
CA HIS A 292 9.35 3.79 -21.06
C HIS A 292 9.00 2.49 -21.79
N VAL A 293 7.75 2.31 -22.22
CA VAL A 293 7.30 1.11 -22.95
C VAL A 293 7.99 1.05 -24.32
N GLY A 294 8.68 -0.06 -24.60
CA GLY A 294 9.49 -0.23 -25.82
C GLY A 294 10.89 0.39 -25.75
N VAL A 295 11.21 1.10 -24.67
CA VAL A 295 12.56 1.60 -24.35
C VAL A 295 13.22 0.74 -23.29
N ILE A 296 12.51 0.43 -22.20
CA ILE A 296 12.97 -0.52 -21.19
C ILE A 296 12.39 -1.90 -21.55
N PRO A 297 13.25 -2.93 -21.74
CA PRO A 297 12.79 -4.26 -22.11
C PRO A 297 11.83 -4.85 -21.07
N GLY A 298 10.77 -5.52 -21.53
CA GLY A 298 9.91 -6.35 -20.69
C GLY A 298 8.72 -5.64 -20.02
N ILE A 299 8.55 -4.32 -20.16
CA ILE A 299 7.45 -3.62 -19.46
C ILE A 299 6.07 -4.17 -19.87
N ARG A 300 5.85 -4.40 -21.18
CA ARG A 300 4.55 -4.90 -21.64
C ARG A 300 4.29 -6.31 -21.10
N GLU A 301 5.31 -7.15 -21.15
CA GLU A 301 5.26 -8.53 -20.69
C GLU A 301 5.10 -8.61 -19.17
N PHE A 302 5.70 -7.69 -18.42
CA PHE A 302 5.49 -7.58 -16.97
C PHE A 302 4.05 -7.16 -16.64
N VAL A 303 3.49 -6.20 -17.38
CA VAL A 303 2.09 -5.80 -17.22
C VAL A 303 1.16 -6.96 -17.56
N ASP A 304 1.41 -7.67 -18.66
CA ASP A 304 0.63 -8.85 -19.07
C ASP A 304 0.71 -9.98 -18.03
N GLU A 305 1.87 -10.18 -17.41
CA GLU A 305 2.03 -11.13 -16.30
C GLU A 305 1.21 -10.71 -15.08
N PHE A 306 1.30 -9.44 -14.69
CA PHE A 306 0.60 -8.91 -13.53
C PHE A 306 -0.91 -9.09 -13.66
N VAL A 307 -1.48 -8.74 -14.82
CA VAL A 307 -2.92 -8.85 -15.06
C VAL A 307 -3.36 -10.23 -15.56
N SER A 308 -2.48 -11.23 -15.52
CA SER A 308 -2.83 -12.59 -15.94
C SER A 308 -3.80 -13.26 -14.96
N VAL A 309 -4.59 -14.21 -15.46
CA VAL A 309 -5.55 -14.97 -14.62
C VAL A 309 -4.81 -15.71 -13.50
N ARG A 310 -3.61 -16.24 -13.78
CA ARG A 310 -2.79 -16.93 -12.79
C ARG A 310 -2.23 -16.00 -11.71
N ALA A 311 -2.15 -14.70 -11.96
CA ALA A 311 -1.65 -13.71 -11.01
C ALA A 311 -2.80 -13.07 -10.22
N MET A 312 -3.63 -12.30 -10.92
CA MET A 312 -4.65 -11.40 -10.34
C MET A 312 -6.08 -11.94 -10.47
N GLY A 313 -6.26 -13.11 -11.11
CA GLY A 313 -7.54 -13.80 -11.10
C GLY A 313 -7.97 -14.19 -9.69
N GLU A 314 -9.24 -14.59 -9.54
CA GLU A 314 -9.86 -15.00 -8.28
C GLU A 314 -9.04 -16.05 -7.52
N ASP A 315 -8.59 -17.09 -8.22
CA ASP A 315 -7.71 -18.15 -7.68
C ASP A 315 -6.22 -17.93 -8.04
N GLY A 316 -5.84 -16.69 -8.34
CA GLY A 316 -4.48 -16.33 -8.74
C GLY A 316 -3.51 -16.34 -7.55
N TYR A 317 -2.21 -16.45 -7.82
CA TYR A 317 -1.20 -16.50 -6.75
C TYR A 317 -1.11 -15.20 -5.92
N LEU A 318 -1.75 -14.11 -6.33
CA LEU A 318 -1.86 -12.89 -5.53
C LEU A 318 -2.95 -13.02 -4.46
N ALA A 319 -4.01 -13.81 -4.70
CA ALA A 319 -5.02 -14.12 -3.70
C ALA A 319 -4.41 -14.88 -2.51
N ASP A 320 -3.50 -15.83 -2.77
CA ASP A 320 -2.68 -16.51 -1.74
C ASP A 320 -1.84 -15.55 -0.87
N ARG A 321 -1.64 -14.31 -1.33
CA ARG A 321 -0.91 -13.25 -0.62
C ARG A 321 -1.83 -12.23 0.05
N GLY A 322 -3.13 -12.48 0.02
CA GLY A 322 -4.16 -11.64 0.62
C GLY A 322 -4.73 -10.54 -0.29
N LEU A 323 -4.46 -10.60 -1.60
CA LEU A 323 -5.14 -9.71 -2.55
C LEU A 323 -6.60 -10.14 -2.68
N ILE A 324 -7.52 -9.20 -2.50
CA ILE A 324 -8.94 -9.45 -2.77
C ILE A 324 -9.18 -9.17 -4.25
N ALA A 325 -9.56 -10.22 -4.99
CA ALA A 325 -9.67 -10.16 -6.44
C ALA A 325 -10.76 -9.18 -6.91
N LEU A 326 -10.52 -8.58 -8.08
CA LEU A 326 -11.53 -7.73 -8.73
C LEU A 326 -12.75 -8.58 -9.15
N PRO A 327 -13.97 -8.02 -9.08
CA PRO A 327 -15.15 -8.65 -9.69
C PRO A 327 -14.90 -8.94 -11.18
N PRO A 328 -15.48 -10.00 -11.75
CA PRO A 328 -15.16 -10.45 -13.11
C PRO A 328 -15.22 -9.36 -14.19
N GLU A 329 -16.19 -8.45 -14.13
CA GLU A 329 -16.29 -7.34 -15.10
C GLU A 329 -15.18 -6.29 -14.91
N LEU A 330 -14.83 -5.95 -13.66
CA LEU A 330 -13.74 -5.02 -13.37
C LEU A 330 -12.38 -5.65 -13.70
N TYR A 331 -12.20 -6.94 -13.44
CA TYR A 331 -11.02 -7.68 -13.87
C TYR A 331 -10.84 -7.62 -15.38
N ARG A 332 -11.89 -7.91 -16.16
CA ARG A 332 -11.84 -7.81 -17.64
C ARG A 332 -11.51 -6.39 -18.10
N SER A 333 -12.10 -5.37 -17.46
CA SER A 333 -11.78 -3.97 -17.76
C SER A 333 -10.32 -3.65 -17.48
N ALA A 334 -9.78 -4.06 -16.32
CA ALA A 334 -8.39 -3.84 -15.94
C ALA A 334 -7.43 -4.52 -16.93
N VAL A 335 -7.73 -5.77 -17.34
CA VAL A 335 -6.95 -6.49 -18.36
C VAL A 335 -6.97 -5.77 -19.71
N ASN A 336 -8.13 -5.28 -20.14
CA ASN A 336 -8.25 -4.56 -21.41
C ASN A 336 -7.51 -3.22 -21.39
N ASP A 337 -7.65 -2.47 -20.29
CA ASP A 337 -6.97 -1.19 -20.09
C ASP A 337 -5.44 -1.40 -20.05
N ALA A 338 -4.95 -2.45 -19.38
CA ALA A 338 -3.55 -2.84 -19.34
C ALA A 338 -3.01 -3.24 -20.73
N LYS A 339 -3.69 -4.14 -21.46
CA LYS A 339 -3.26 -4.60 -22.80
C LYS A 339 -3.21 -3.47 -23.81
N SER A 340 -4.20 -2.58 -23.77
CA SER A 340 -4.28 -1.41 -24.65
C SER A 340 -3.36 -0.27 -24.22
N MET A 341 -2.70 -0.36 -23.05
CA MET A 341 -1.92 0.72 -22.44
C MET A 341 -2.74 2.02 -22.39
N LYS A 342 -4.00 1.90 -21.97
CA LYS A 342 -4.96 3.00 -21.92
C LYS A 342 -4.44 4.11 -21.02
N LEU A 343 -4.52 5.33 -21.52
CA LEU A 343 -4.05 6.49 -20.78
C LEU A 343 -4.98 6.78 -19.60
N PHE A 344 -4.36 6.97 -18.45
CA PHE A 344 -4.99 7.41 -17.22
C PHE A 344 -5.55 8.83 -17.38
N SER A 345 -6.81 8.97 -16.99
CA SER A 345 -7.49 10.25 -16.81
C SER A 345 -8.26 10.24 -15.51
N LEU A 346 -8.24 11.37 -14.81
CA LEU A 346 -9.01 11.58 -13.58
C LEU A 346 -10.45 11.97 -13.90
#